data_AF-A0A7V7SW39-F1
#
_entry.id   AF-A0A7V7SW39-F1
#
_cell.length_a   1.000
_cell.length_b   1.000
_cell.length_c   1.000
_cell.angle_alpha   90.00
_cell.angle_beta   90.00
_cell.angle_gamma   90.00
#
_symmetry.space_group_name_H-M   'P 1'
#
loop_
_entity.id
_entity.type
_entity.pdbx_description
1 polymer ?
#
loop_
_entity_poly.entity_id
_entity_poly.type
_entity_poly.pdbx_seq_one_letter_code
_entity_poly.pdbx_strand_id
1 'polypeptide(L)'
;MMDSKGNLFISNFQSTHISKISPDGKVSRFAESPLGPAGMAIDRHDHLFVTIFGSVQGEGQSVLRITPEGQVETYLDSPDLEAPVGIAIDNQNILYVANGRDGRIFRSTEAGSLELFSCVPLSLGRGSVRHMDWANGTLFVSTGAGAVFRIDRRGVVQYIMVYGSSPSSDVPSSPLLMECNGLAAAPDGETLYLGTLVEGKRTLIKIQNLVPKTRRHGWGALRSGQLELAGQVFESLLEAEPANPQDSFGLALVRLRTEQFVEAVPLLKTAASNPKLRNKAWHGIMMAYLLAGDLDLAFAAMEEALQKGHTQRNFLRGDRDLKPLRSDPRWQDLMQEESTKPDK
;
A
#
# COMPACT_ATOMS: atom_id res chain seq x y z
N MET A 1 4.11 6.87 -20.10
CA MET A 1 3.23 7.36 -19.02
C MET A 1 1.87 7.70 -19.63
N MET A 2 0.76 7.50 -18.94
CA MET A 2 -0.60 7.73 -19.49
C MET A 2 -1.32 8.84 -18.72
N ASP A 3 -2.00 9.76 -19.43
CA ASP A 3 -2.83 10.80 -18.80
C ASP A 3 -4.26 10.36 -18.50
N SER A 4 -5.01 11.22 -17.81
CA SER A 4 -6.43 11.00 -17.48
C SER A 4 -7.35 10.82 -18.70
N LYS A 5 -6.89 11.25 -19.88
CA LYS A 5 -7.62 11.16 -21.17
C LYS A 5 -7.21 9.93 -21.99
N GLY A 6 -6.33 9.08 -21.45
CA GLY A 6 -5.84 7.87 -22.11
C GLY A 6 -4.76 8.10 -23.17
N ASN A 7 -4.14 9.28 -23.22
CA ASN A 7 -3.00 9.51 -24.11
C ASN A 7 -1.73 8.91 -23.49
N LEU A 8 -0.92 8.24 -24.31
CA LEU A 8 0.37 7.69 -23.91
C LEU A 8 1.50 8.63 -24.32
N PHE A 9 2.35 8.99 -23.35
CA PHE A 9 3.55 9.79 -23.55
C PHE A 9 4.80 8.91 -23.52
N ILE A 10 5.74 9.23 -24.41
CA ILE A 10 6.99 8.49 -24.62
C ILE A 10 8.17 9.47 -24.60
N SER A 11 9.12 9.23 -23.70
CA SER A 11 10.42 9.88 -23.66
C SER A 11 11.35 9.20 -24.67
N ASN A 12 11.76 9.94 -25.69
CA ASN A 12 12.66 9.42 -26.72
C ASN A 12 14.10 9.74 -26.31
N PHE A 13 14.77 8.81 -25.62
CA PHE A 13 16.08 9.04 -24.99
C PHE A 13 17.14 9.67 -25.92
N GLN A 14 17.23 9.22 -27.17
CA GLN A 14 18.18 9.72 -28.16
C GLN A 14 17.64 10.90 -28.99
N SER A 15 16.56 11.52 -28.54
CA SER A 15 15.91 12.64 -29.19
C SER A 15 15.78 13.84 -28.27
N THR A 16 15.29 14.93 -28.85
CA THR A 16 15.04 16.22 -28.19
C THR A 16 13.54 16.50 -28.07
N HIS A 17 12.72 15.45 -27.97
CA HIS A 17 11.27 15.63 -27.85
C HIS A 17 10.59 14.47 -27.15
N ILE A 18 9.42 14.79 -26.60
CA ILE A 18 8.44 13.84 -26.07
C ILE A 18 7.39 13.57 -27.14
N SER A 19 7.09 12.30 -27.37
CA SER A 19 5.99 11.89 -28.25
C SER A 19 4.72 11.67 -27.45
N LYS A 20 3.57 11.91 -28.08
CA LYS A 20 2.24 11.57 -27.58
C LYS A 20 1.57 10.62 -28.57
N ILE A 21 0.89 9.62 -28.03
CA ILE A 21 0.04 8.70 -28.76
C ILE A 21 -1.37 8.87 -28.20
N SER A 22 -2.33 9.27 -29.04
CA SER A 22 -3.73 9.38 -28.62
C SER A 22 -4.40 8.00 -28.49
N PRO A 23 -5.58 7.91 -27.84
CA PRO A 23 -6.30 6.64 -27.68
C PRO A 23 -6.63 5.90 -28.99
N ASP A 24 -6.72 6.64 -30.10
CA ASP A 24 -6.90 6.10 -31.46
C ASP A 24 -5.59 5.62 -32.13
N GLY A 25 -4.45 5.71 -31.42
CA GLY A 25 -3.14 5.26 -31.87
C GLY A 25 -2.36 6.29 -32.69
N LYS A 26 -2.85 7.51 -32.88
CA LYS A 26 -2.12 8.53 -33.65
C LYS A 26 -0.92 9.07 -32.86
N VAL A 27 0.26 8.99 -33.47
CA VAL A 27 1.51 9.52 -32.91
C VAL A 27 1.72 10.97 -33.34
N SER A 28 2.06 11.85 -32.39
CA SER A 28 2.46 13.23 -32.65
C SER A 28 3.61 13.65 -31.73
N ARG A 29 4.34 14.69 -32.11
CA ARG A 29 5.21 15.40 -31.18
C ARG A 29 4.36 16.15 -30.15
N PHE A 30 4.71 16.05 -28.88
CA PHE A 30 4.00 16.71 -27.80
C PHE A 30 4.72 17.96 -27.31
N ALA A 31 6.00 17.82 -27.00
CA ALA A 31 6.81 18.87 -26.42
C ALA A 31 8.29 18.68 -26.79
N GLU A 32 9.04 19.78 -26.85
CA GLU A 32 10.49 19.74 -26.99
C GLU A 32 11.15 19.38 -25.65
N SER A 33 12.35 18.82 -25.71
CA SER A 33 13.18 18.54 -24.54
C SER A 33 14.66 18.69 -24.88
N PRO A 34 15.54 18.92 -23.90
CA PRO A 34 16.96 18.64 -24.06
C PRO A 34 17.19 17.16 -24.42
N LEU A 35 18.41 16.86 -24.88
CA LEU A 35 18.83 15.49 -25.17
C LEU A 35 18.82 14.63 -23.90
N GLY A 36 18.41 13.37 -24.02
CA GLY A 36 18.37 12.43 -22.91
C GLY A 36 17.14 12.49 -22.01
N PRO A 37 15.90 12.73 -22.51
CA PRO A 37 14.73 12.55 -21.67
C PRO A 37 14.61 11.07 -21.30
N ALA A 38 14.48 10.75 -20.00
CA ALA A 38 14.56 9.39 -19.49
C ALA A 38 13.25 8.96 -18.82
N GLY A 39 13.15 9.15 -17.50
CA GLY A 39 11.96 8.79 -16.73
C GLY A 39 10.83 9.80 -16.94
N MET A 40 9.60 9.34 -16.73
CA MET A 40 8.41 10.19 -16.74
C MET A 40 7.48 9.86 -15.58
N ALA A 41 6.86 10.88 -15.00
CA ALA A 41 5.74 10.78 -14.06
C ALA A 41 4.66 11.79 -14.45
N ILE A 42 3.39 11.53 -14.12
CA ILE A 42 2.31 12.47 -14.38
C ILE A 42 1.59 12.80 -13.07
N ASP A 43 1.28 14.07 -12.86
CA ASP A 43 0.51 14.48 -11.70
C ASP A 43 -1.01 14.39 -11.93
N ARG A 44 -1.78 14.64 -10.86
CA ARG A 44 -3.25 14.64 -10.88
C ARG A 44 -3.89 15.73 -11.77
N HIS A 45 -3.09 16.67 -12.27
CA HIS A 45 -3.54 17.73 -13.18
C HIS A 45 -3.04 17.50 -14.61
N ASP A 46 -2.56 16.29 -14.92
CA ASP A 46 -1.96 15.89 -16.19
C ASP A 46 -0.68 16.66 -16.57
N HIS A 47 0.03 17.27 -15.60
CA HIS A 47 1.38 17.76 -15.85
C HIS A 47 2.36 16.60 -15.94
N LEU A 48 3.12 16.54 -17.04
CA LEU A 48 4.14 15.53 -17.26
C LEU A 48 5.48 16.02 -16.71
N PHE A 49 6.07 15.24 -15.82
CA PHE A 49 7.42 15.47 -15.29
C PHE A 49 8.39 14.54 -15.98
N VAL A 50 9.52 15.07 -16.45
CA VAL A 50 10.50 14.31 -17.26
C VAL A 50 11.90 14.52 -16.71
N THR A 51 12.59 13.45 -16.34
CA THR A 51 14.01 13.54 -15.97
C THR A 51 14.87 13.69 -17.22
N ILE A 52 15.85 14.58 -17.15
CA ILE A 52 16.85 14.77 -18.19
C ILE A 52 18.13 14.09 -17.71
N PHE A 53 18.36 12.88 -18.20
CA PHE A 53 19.60 12.15 -17.96
C PHE A 53 20.80 12.81 -18.66
N GLY A 54 20.56 13.53 -19.77
CA GLY A 54 21.61 14.09 -20.61
C GLY A 54 22.14 13.09 -21.65
N SER A 55 23.27 13.42 -22.27
CA SER A 55 23.86 12.62 -23.34
C SER A 55 24.48 11.30 -22.85
N VAL A 56 25.24 10.62 -23.71
CA VAL A 56 25.98 9.41 -23.33
C VAL A 56 27.01 9.81 -22.26
N GLN A 57 26.72 9.45 -21.01
CA GLN A 57 27.43 9.72 -19.74
C GLN A 57 26.61 10.47 -18.68
N GLY A 58 25.30 10.66 -18.84
CA GLY A 58 24.46 10.97 -17.68
C GLY A 58 24.77 12.33 -17.01
N GLU A 59 25.14 13.32 -17.81
CA GLU A 59 25.56 14.64 -17.30
C GLU A 59 24.36 15.55 -16.97
N GLY A 60 23.13 15.10 -17.25
CA GLY A 60 21.92 15.86 -16.96
C GLY A 60 21.63 15.94 -15.47
N GLN A 61 21.00 17.05 -15.07
CA GLN A 61 20.85 17.48 -13.67
C GLN A 61 19.46 18.07 -13.41
N SER A 62 18.52 17.85 -14.32
CA SER A 62 17.25 18.57 -14.32
C SER A 62 16.03 17.69 -14.50
N VAL A 63 14.90 18.21 -14.03
CA VAL A 63 13.57 17.68 -14.30
C VAL A 63 12.75 18.77 -14.98
N LEU A 64 12.11 18.43 -16.09
CA LEU A 64 11.15 19.31 -16.75
C LEU A 64 9.76 19.09 -16.17
N ARG A 65 8.93 20.13 -16.17
CA ARG A 65 7.47 20.03 -16.07
C ARG A 65 6.86 20.51 -17.38
N ILE A 66 5.92 19.73 -17.89
CA ILE A 66 5.25 19.99 -19.17
C ILE A 66 3.74 20.02 -18.93
N THR A 67 3.09 21.11 -19.32
CA THR A 67 1.62 21.25 -19.16
C THR A 67 0.86 20.36 -20.14
N PRO A 68 -0.44 20.09 -19.90
CA PRO A 68 -1.27 19.33 -20.86
C PRO A 68 -1.31 19.92 -22.27
N GLU A 69 -1.05 21.22 -22.41
CA GLU A 69 -0.95 21.97 -23.67
C GLU A 69 0.44 21.87 -24.33
N GLY A 70 1.40 21.22 -23.67
CA GLY A 70 2.77 21.04 -24.17
C GLY A 70 3.73 22.17 -23.82
N GLN A 71 3.38 23.08 -22.91
CA GLN A 71 4.30 24.14 -22.47
C GLN A 71 5.36 23.56 -21.54
N VAL A 72 6.63 23.83 -21.81
CA VAL A 72 7.79 23.25 -21.11
C VAL A 72 8.43 24.28 -20.19
N GLU A 73 8.74 23.88 -18.97
CA GLU A 73 9.60 24.62 -18.05
C GLU A 73 10.55 23.68 -17.29
N THR A 74 11.67 24.22 -16.81
CA THR A 74 12.55 23.53 -15.88
C THR A 74 11.92 23.58 -14.49
N TYR A 75 11.52 22.43 -13.96
CA TYR A 75 10.91 22.30 -12.65
C TYR A 75 11.95 22.18 -11.53
N LEU A 76 13.01 21.40 -11.79
CA LEU A 76 14.15 21.24 -10.89
C LEU A 76 15.43 21.32 -11.70
N ASP A 77 16.43 21.99 -11.14
CA ASP A 77 17.82 22.03 -11.64
C ASP A 77 18.72 22.06 -10.41
N SER A 78 19.45 20.98 -10.16
CA SER A 78 20.24 20.82 -8.94
C SER A 78 21.48 19.98 -9.19
N PRO A 79 22.66 20.37 -8.66
CA PRO A 79 23.86 19.55 -8.74
C PRO A 79 23.74 18.23 -7.97
N ASP A 80 22.75 18.09 -7.08
CA ASP A 80 22.45 16.82 -6.40
C ASP A 80 21.87 15.77 -7.35
N LEU A 81 21.30 16.19 -8.49
CA LEU A 81 20.81 15.30 -9.52
C LEU A 81 21.97 14.89 -10.44
N GLU A 82 22.44 13.67 -10.26
CA GLU A 82 23.49 13.07 -11.09
C GLU A 82 22.92 11.94 -11.92
N ALA A 83 22.72 12.19 -13.22
CA ALA A 83 22.14 11.23 -14.14
C ALA A 83 20.75 10.75 -13.67
N PRO A 84 19.77 11.66 -13.46
CA PRO A 84 18.46 11.29 -12.94
C PRO A 84 17.74 10.39 -13.96
N VAL A 85 17.22 9.25 -13.48
CA VAL A 85 16.49 8.28 -14.32
C VAL A 85 15.13 8.01 -13.72
N GLY A 86 15.10 7.43 -12.51
CA GLY A 86 13.86 7.08 -11.84
C GLY A 86 13.09 8.32 -11.43
N ILE A 87 11.77 8.32 -11.62
CA ILE A 87 10.89 9.41 -11.21
C ILE A 87 9.52 8.84 -10.84
N ALA A 88 8.92 9.34 -9.77
CA ALA A 88 7.57 8.97 -9.34
C ALA A 88 6.92 10.14 -8.57
N ILE A 89 5.60 10.17 -8.52
CA ILE A 89 4.84 11.19 -7.78
C ILE A 89 3.92 10.49 -6.80
N ASP A 90 3.89 10.94 -5.55
CA ASP A 90 2.96 10.42 -4.56
C ASP A 90 1.57 11.07 -4.62
N ASN A 91 0.65 10.54 -3.82
CA ASN A 91 -0.73 11.05 -3.74
C ASN A 91 -0.83 12.47 -3.14
N GLN A 92 0.25 13.01 -2.59
CA GLN A 92 0.35 14.38 -2.07
C GLN A 92 1.02 15.33 -3.08
N ASN A 93 1.34 14.85 -4.28
CA ASN A 93 2.03 15.56 -5.35
C ASN A 93 3.51 15.84 -5.05
N ILE A 94 4.14 15.05 -4.17
CA ILE A 94 5.57 15.10 -3.92
C ILE A 94 6.27 14.30 -5.02
N LEU A 95 7.21 14.94 -5.70
CA LEU A 95 8.03 14.33 -6.73
C LEU A 95 9.23 13.63 -6.09
N TYR A 96 9.44 12.37 -6.44
CA TYR A 96 10.62 11.58 -6.09
C TYR A 96 11.49 11.39 -7.32
N VAL A 97 12.79 11.67 -7.22
CA VAL A 97 13.75 11.56 -8.31
C VAL A 97 14.94 10.74 -7.84
N ALA A 98 15.33 9.74 -8.63
CA ALA A 98 16.46 8.88 -8.33
C ALA A 98 17.62 9.10 -9.29
N ASN A 99 18.79 9.26 -8.70
CA ASN A 99 20.05 9.24 -9.43
C ASN A 99 20.33 7.82 -9.90
N GLY A 100 20.53 7.66 -11.20
CA GLY A 100 20.76 6.36 -11.82
C GLY A 100 22.07 5.71 -11.34
N ARG A 101 23.08 6.50 -10.96
CA ARG A 101 24.45 6.04 -10.69
C ARG A 101 24.74 5.62 -9.26
N ASP A 102 24.20 6.34 -8.29
CA ASP A 102 24.56 6.20 -6.88
C ASP A 102 23.40 5.68 -6.01
N GLY A 103 22.19 5.58 -6.59
CA GLY A 103 21.01 5.07 -5.90
C GLY A 103 20.39 6.07 -4.92
N ARG A 104 20.89 7.30 -4.85
CA ARG A 104 20.27 8.36 -4.04
C ARG A 104 18.92 8.72 -4.63
N ILE A 105 17.96 8.89 -3.73
CA ILE A 105 16.58 9.27 -4.06
C ILE A 105 16.28 10.54 -3.30
N PHE A 106 15.94 11.57 -4.04
CA PHE A 106 15.55 12.87 -3.53
C PHE A 106 14.04 13.03 -3.64
N ARG A 107 13.46 13.88 -2.80
CA ARG A 107 12.08 14.34 -2.96
C ARG A 107 12.02 15.86 -3.06
N SER A 108 11.04 16.37 -3.80
CA SER A 108 10.79 17.81 -3.93
C SER A 108 10.20 18.38 -2.65
N THR A 109 10.63 19.58 -2.28
CA THR A 109 10.04 20.37 -1.19
C THR A 109 8.97 21.33 -1.72
N GLU A 110 8.12 21.86 -0.84
CA GLU A 110 7.16 22.92 -1.21
C GLU A 110 7.85 24.20 -1.72
N ALA A 111 9.11 24.41 -1.33
CA ALA A 111 9.93 25.53 -1.79
C ALA A 111 10.55 25.31 -3.18
N GLY A 112 10.28 24.17 -3.84
CA GLY A 112 10.84 23.84 -5.15
C GLY A 112 12.31 23.39 -5.11
N SER A 113 12.81 22.96 -3.95
CA SER A 113 14.15 22.39 -3.80
C SER A 113 14.10 20.86 -3.67
N LEU A 114 15.28 20.22 -3.63
CA LEU A 114 15.41 18.80 -3.33
C LEU A 114 15.91 18.58 -1.90
N GLU A 115 15.46 17.47 -1.31
CA GLU A 115 16.06 16.92 -0.09
C GLU A 115 16.29 15.41 -0.25
N LEU A 116 17.37 14.91 0.35
CA LEU A 116 17.68 13.47 0.32
C LEU A 116 16.60 12.72 1.11
N PHE A 117 15.90 11.81 0.45
CA PHE A 117 14.84 11.00 1.04
C PHE A 117 15.31 9.60 1.44
N SER A 118 16.05 8.93 0.55
CA SER A 118 16.52 7.58 0.77
C SER A 118 17.70 7.24 -0.16
N CYS A 119 18.27 6.06 0.00
CA CYS A 119 19.31 5.55 -0.87
C CYS A 119 19.16 4.03 -1.03
N VAL A 120 19.00 3.55 -2.26
CA VAL A 120 18.96 2.12 -2.54
C VAL A 120 20.38 1.58 -2.69
N PRO A 121 20.70 0.42 -2.08
CA PRO A 121 22.03 -0.16 -2.21
C PRO A 121 22.23 -0.70 -3.63
N LEU A 122 23.15 -0.08 -4.39
CA LEU A 122 23.54 -0.53 -5.72
C LEU A 122 24.72 -1.51 -5.62
N SER A 123 24.59 -2.68 -6.25
CA SER A 123 25.68 -3.66 -6.32
C SER A 123 26.82 -3.12 -7.20
N LEU A 124 28.05 -3.20 -6.68
CA LEU A 124 29.26 -2.71 -7.35
C LEU A 124 29.34 -3.22 -8.80
N GLY A 125 29.28 -2.30 -9.76
CA GLY A 125 29.52 -2.55 -11.20
C GLY A 125 28.32 -2.87 -12.08
N ARG A 126 27.12 -3.11 -11.52
CA ARG A 126 25.88 -3.34 -12.31
C ARG A 126 24.61 -2.69 -11.75
N GLY A 127 24.68 -2.09 -10.56
CA GLY A 127 23.55 -1.39 -9.96
C GLY A 127 23.38 -0.03 -10.62
N SER A 128 22.30 0.16 -11.37
CA SER A 128 21.79 1.49 -11.69
C SER A 128 20.30 1.53 -11.44
N VAL A 129 19.76 2.63 -10.92
CA VAL A 129 18.30 2.78 -10.84
C VAL A 129 17.74 2.91 -12.26
N ARG A 130 16.65 2.18 -12.55
CA ARG A 130 16.07 2.12 -13.89
C ARG A 130 14.67 2.70 -13.96
N HIS A 131 13.83 2.36 -12.99
CA HIS A 131 12.45 2.84 -12.96
C HIS A 131 11.99 2.99 -11.52
N MET A 132 11.06 3.91 -11.31
CA MET A 132 10.35 4.05 -10.04
C MET A 132 8.86 4.16 -10.30
N ASP A 133 8.07 3.67 -9.35
CA ASP A 133 6.64 3.90 -9.34
C ASP A 133 6.13 3.99 -7.91
N TRP A 134 5.04 4.72 -7.70
CA TRP A 134 4.43 4.91 -6.39
C TRP A 134 3.06 4.25 -6.33
N ALA A 135 2.85 3.39 -5.32
CA ALA A 135 1.53 2.84 -5.05
C ALA A 135 1.31 2.61 -3.56
N ASN A 136 0.08 2.86 -3.11
CA ASN A 136 -0.38 2.65 -1.73
C ASN A 136 0.62 3.10 -0.63
N GLY A 137 1.22 4.29 -0.80
CA GLY A 137 2.14 4.85 0.19
C GLY A 137 3.56 4.27 0.16
N THR A 138 3.90 3.54 -0.89
CA THR A 138 5.20 2.87 -1.06
C THR A 138 5.82 3.28 -2.38
N LEU A 139 7.11 3.62 -2.35
CA LEU A 139 7.91 3.84 -3.55
C LEU A 139 8.59 2.53 -3.94
N PHE A 140 8.36 2.06 -5.16
CA PHE A 140 9.00 0.88 -5.72
C PHE A 140 10.12 1.32 -6.67
N VAL A 141 11.26 0.63 -6.59
CA VAL A 141 12.47 0.99 -7.34
C VAL A 141 13.04 -0.26 -7.98
N SER A 142 13.25 -0.24 -9.30
CA SER A 142 13.95 -1.29 -10.03
C SER A 142 15.38 -0.88 -10.38
N THR A 143 16.26 -1.88 -10.48
CA THR A 143 17.66 -1.66 -10.86
C THR A 143 18.07 -2.49 -12.08
N GLY A 144 19.13 -2.05 -12.78
CA GLY A 144 19.70 -2.75 -13.93
C GLY A 144 20.24 -4.15 -13.59
N ALA A 145 20.61 -4.37 -12.32
CA ALA A 145 21.06 -5.66 -11.80
C ALA A 145 19.90 -6.62 -11.48
N GLY A 146 18.66 -6.25 -11.78
CA GLY A 146 17.48 -7.09 -11.53
C GLY A 146 16.87 -6.93 -10.13
N ALA A 147 17.51 -6.19 -9.23
CA ALA A 147 16.97 -5.95 -7.89
C ALA A 147 15.76 -5.00 -7.92
N VAL A 148 14.76 -5.32 -7.09
CA VAL A 148 13.60 -4.48 -6.81
C VAL A 148 13.54 -4.19 -5.33
N PHE A 149 13.33 -2.91 -5.01
CA PHE A 149 13.20 -2.42 -3.65
C PHE A 149 11.81 -1.80 -3.47
N ARG A 150 11.34 -1.83 -2.23
CA ARG A 150 10.32 -0.89 -1.77
C ARG A 150 10.88 0.03 -0.71
N ILE A 151 10.34 1.23 -0.65
CA ILE A 151 10.72 2.26 0.30
C ILE A 151 9.45 2.82 0.92
N ASP A 152 9.35 2.77 2.24
CA ASP A 152 8.21 3.32 2.96
C ASP A 152 8.26 4.86 3.03
N ARG A 153 7.19 5.50 3.52
CA ARG A 153 7.11 6.96 3.67
C ARG A 153 8.19 7.59 4.56
N ARG A 154 8.91 6.78 5.35
CA ARG A 154 9.99 7.23 6.24
C ARG A 154 11.35 7.07 5.57
N GLY A 155 11.41 6.57 4.33
CA GLY A 155 12.65 6.32 3.60
C GLY A 155 13.28 4.96 3.91
N VAL A 156 12.59 4.05 4.61
CA VAL A 156 13.13 2.74 4.96
C VAL A 156 13.09 1.81 3.76
N VAL A 157 14.28 1.41 3.29
CA VAL A 157 14.46 0.51 2.14
C VAL A 157 14.31 -0.94 2.55
N GLN A 158 13.55 -1.71 1.76
CA GLN A 158 13.40 -3.15 1.90
C GLN A 158 13.52 -3.82 0.54
N TYR A 159 14.22 -4.95 0.52
CA TYR A 159 14.45 -5.74 -0.69
C TYR A 159 13.27 -6.68 -0.97
N ILE A 160 12.81 -6.75 -2.22
CA ILE A 160 11.62 -7.52 -2.65
C ILE A 160 11.96 -8.90 -3.27
N MET A 161 13.23 -9.30 -3.27
CA MET A 161 13.76 -10.54 -3.86
C MET A 161 14.03 -10.44 -5.38
N VAL A 162 15.09 -11.15 -5.81
CA VAL A 162 15.54 -11.34 -7.20
C VAL A 162 15.26 -12.80 -7.57
N TYR A 163 14.53 -13.05 -8.65
CA TYR A 163 14.65 -14.35 -9.33
C TYR A 163 16.12 -14.47 -9.79
N GLY A 164 16.89 -15.36 -9.16
CA GLY A 164 18.22 -15.75 -9.65
C GLY A 164 19.46 -15.46 -8.78
N SER A 165 19.37 -15.10 -7.49
CA SER A 165 20.53 -15.29 -6.59
C SER A 165 20.16 -15.28 -5.11
N SER A 166 20.30 -16.45 -4.46
CA SER A 166 20.67 -16.53 -3.04
C SER A 166 22.18 -16.84 -2.98
N PRO A 167 22.94 -16.29 -2.01
CA PRO A 167 24.33 -16.67 -1.78
C PRO A 167 24.50 -18.08 -1.17
N SER A 168 23.43 -18.86 -1.03
CA SER A 168 23.46 -20.26 -0.58
C SER A 168 23.28 -21.21 -1.76
N SER A 169 24.22 -22.13 -1.93
CA SER A 169 24.46 -22.98 -3.10
C SER A 169 23.38 -23.99 -3.50
N ASP A 170 22.22 -24.04 -2.85
CA ASP A 170 21.28 -25.18 -2.97
C ASP A 170 19.86 -24.82 -3.42
N VAL A 171 19.66 -23.69 -4.10
CA VAL A 171 18.36 -23.39 -4.75
C VAL A 171 18.52 -23.55 -6.27
N PRO A 172 17.63 -24.30 -6.96
CA PRO A 172 17.75 -24.53 -8.40
C PRO A 172 17.82 -23.21 -9.17
N SER A 173 18.68 -23.20 -10.19
CA SER A 173 18.99 -22.09 -11.09
C SER A 173 17.72 -21.51 -11.72
N SER A 174 17.08 -20.56 -11.02
CA SER A 174 16.00 -19.76 -11.56
C SER A 174 16.61 -18.72 -12.52
N PRO A 175 15.90 -18.35 -13.61
CA PRO A 175 16.45 -17.42 -14.59
C PRO A 175 16.88 -16.12 -13.91
N LEU A 176 18.12 -15.70 -14.17
CA LEU A 176 18.66 -14.42 -13.73
C LEU A 176 17.80 -13.30 -14.29
N LEU A 177 17.12 -12.53 -13.42
CA LEU A 177 16.57 -11.24 -13.84
C LEU A 177 17.72 -10.31 -14.14
N MET A 178 17.82 -9.92 -15.41
CA MET A 178 18.78 -8.93 -15.85
C MET A 178 18.02 -7.82 -16.56
N GLU A 179 18.52 -6.58 -16.42
CA GLU A 179 17.99 -5.44 -17.15
C GLU A 179 16.50 -5.17 -16.89
N CYS A 180 16.10 -5.07 -15.63
CA CYS A 180 14.78 -4.54 -15.29
C CYS A 180 14.69 -3.07 -15.75
N ASN A 181 14.09 -2.85 -16.91
CA ASN A 181 14.05 -1.54 -17.58
C ASN A 181 12.70 -0.82 -17.42
N GLY A 182 11.66 -1.54 -16.95
CA GLY A 182 10.35 -0.96 -16.65
C GLY A 182 9.74 -1.58 -15.40
N LEU A 183 9.04 -0.75 -14.62
CA LEU A 183 8.31 -1.15 -13.43
C LEU A 183 6.98 -0.40 -13.42
N ALA A 184 5.88 -1.11 -13.15
CA ALA A 184 4.58 -0.49 -12.88
C ALA A 184 3.93 -1.18 -11.68
N ALA A 185 3.47 -0.40 -10.72
CA ALA A 185 2.76 -0.88 -9.55
C ALA A 185 1.25 -0.79 -9.76
N ALA A 186 0.54 -1.84 -9.39
CA ALA A 186 -0.90 -1.77 -9.29
C ALA A 186 -1.28 -0.81 -8.14
N PRO A 187 -2.44 -0.12 -8.21
CA PRO A 187 -2.84 0.86 -7.20
C PRO A 187 -2.89 0.32 -5.77
N ASP A 188 -3.10 -0.99 -5.60
CA ASP A 188 -3.09 -1.69 -4.31
C ASP A 188 -1.70 -1.73 -3.63
N GLY A 189 -0.62 -1.56 -4.41
CA GLY A 189 0.77 -1.74 -3.96
C GLY A 189 1.16 -3.19 -3.66
N GLU A 190 0.31 -4.16 -4.00
CA GLU A 190 0.55 -5.59 -3.80
C GLU A 190 1.03 -6.30 -5.06
N THR A 191 0.76 -5.73 -6.23
CA THR A 191 1.17 -6.26 -7.53
C THR A 191 2.16 -5.32 -8.23
N LEU A 192 3.26 -5.88 -8.75
CA LEU A 192 4.20 -5.22 -9.65
C LEU A 192 4.25 -5.92 -11.00
N TYR A 193 4.40 -5.13 -12.05
CA TYR A 193 4.71 -5.57 -13.41
C TYR A 193 6.12 -5.11 -13.76
N LEU A 194 6.99 -6.04 -14.11
CA LEU A 194 8.40 -5.78 -14.43
C LEU A 194 8.70 -6.13 -15.88
N GLY A 195 9.21 -5.17 -16.64
CA GLY A 195 9.81 -5.42 -17.95
C GLY A 195 11.28 -5.77 -17.78
N THR A 196 11.67 -6.98 -18.16
CA THR A 196 13.03 -7.52 -17.93
C THR A 196 13.47 -8.41 -19.10
N LEU A 197 14.73 -8.85 -19.08
CA LEU A 197 15.23 -9.92 -19.95
C LEU A 197 15.34 -11.22 -19.16
N VAL A 198 14.71 -12.27 -19.68
CA VAL A 198 14.87 -13.66 -19.19
C VAL A 198 15.52 -14.45 -20.32
N GLU A 199 16.74 -14.94 -20.08
CA GLU A 199 17.51 -15.70 -21.09
C GLU A 199 17.63 -14.96 -22.44
N GLY A 200 17.81 -13.63 -22.39
CA GLY A 200 17.91 -12.78 -23.57
C GLY A 200 16.58 -12.43 -24.25
N LYS A 201 15.43 -12.91 -23.76
CA LYS A 201 14.10 -12.56 -24.28
C LYS A 201 13.42 -11.51 -23.41
N ARG A 202 12.79 -10.52 -24.04
CA ARG A 202 11.97 -9.51 -23.35
C ARG A 202 10.74 -10.19 -22.75
N THR A 203 10.60 -10.05 -21.43
CA THR A 203 9.59 -10.72 -20.65
C THR A 203 8.92 -9.72 -19.70
N LEU A 204 7.60 -9.84 -19.57
CA LEU A 204 6.83 -9.16 -18.54
C LEU A 204 6.63 -10.13 -17.37
N ILE A 205 7.10 -9.76 -16.18
CA ILE A 205 6.91 -10.55 -14.97
C ILE A 205 5.91 -9.85 -14.07
N LYS A 206 4.91 -10.60 -13.60
CA LYS A 206 3.96 -10.15 -12.58
C LYS A 206 4.40 -10.70 -11.23
N ILE A 207 4.70 -9.82 -10.28
CA ILE A 207 4.96 -10.17 -8.88
C ILE A 207 3.74 -9.76 -8.06
N GLN A 208 3.27 -10.63 -7.18
CA GLN A 208 2.09 -10.39 -6.35
C GLN A 208 2.40 -10.66 -4.87
N ASN A 209 1.50 -10.25 -3.98
CA ASN A 209 1.62 -10.43 -2.52
C ASN A 209 2.85 -9.76 -1.93
N LEU A 210 3.19 -8.57 -2.44
CA LEU A 210 4.42 -7.85 -2.08
C LEU A 210 4.42 -7.28 -0.67
N VAL A 211 3.26 -7.07 -0.06
CA VAL A 211 3.14 -6.65 1.34
C VAL A 211 3.20 -7.90 2.22
N PRO A 212 4.23 -8.08 3.08
CA PRO A 212 4.23 -9.12 4.09
C PRO A 212 2.97 -8.94 4.93
N LYS A 213 2.09 -9.94 4.89
CA LYS A 213 0.85 -9.96 5.65
C LYS A 213 1.16 -10.23 7.12
N THR A 214 1.78 -9.25 7.78
CA THR A 214 2.07 -9.29 9.21
C THR A 214 0.96 -8.63 10.00
N ARG A 215 0.83 -8.99 11.28
CA ARG A 215 -0.12 -8.35 12.19
C ARG A 215 0.01 -6.83 12.20
N ARG A 216 1.24 -6.30 12.14
CA ARG A 216 1.48 -4.84 12.13
C ARG A 216 0.82 -4.18 10.91
N HIS A 217 0.90 -4.81 9.73
CA HIS A 217 0.28 -4.31 8.50
C HIS A 217 -1.25 -4.38 8.58
N GLY A 218 -1.82 -5.50 9.04
CA GLY A 218 -3.28 -5.64 9.18
C GLY A 218 -3.87 -4.59 10.12
N TRP A 219 -3.26 -4.42 11.30
CA TRP A 219 -3.65 -3.38 12.25
C TRP A 219 -3.38 -1.96 11.74
N GLY A 220 -2.35 -1.76 10.89
CA GLY A 220 -2.07 -0.48 10.22
C GLY A 220 -3.14 -0.12 9.20
N ALA A 221 -3.46 -1.03 8.29
CA ALA A 221 -4.49 -0.88 7.27
C ALA A 221 -5.86 -0.58 7.89
N LEU A 222 -6.25 -1.31 8.95
CA LEU A 222 -7.52 -1.10 9.65
C LEU A 222 -7.63 0.30 10.28
N ARG A 223 -6.52 0.86 10.82
CA ARG A 223 -6.50 2.23 11.36
C ARG A 223 -6.59 3.29 10.27
N SER A 224 -6.01 3.03 9.10
CA SER A 224 -6.04 3.94 7.95
C SER A 224 -7.31 3.84 7.12
N GLY A 225 -8.27 2.99 7.50
CA GLY A 225 -9.53 2.80 6.77
C GLY A 225 -9.43 1.92 5.52
N GLN A 226 -8.29 1.27 5.27
CA GLN A 226 -8.10 0.36 4.14
C GLN A 226 -8.69 -1.03 4.48
N LEU A 227 -10.02 -1.12 4.50
CA LEU A 227 -10.74 -2.31 5.00
C LEU A 227 -10.47 -3.58 4.19
N GLU A 228 -10.38 -3.46 2.86
CA GLU A 228 -10.09 -4.60 1.97
C GLU A 228 -8.71 -5.18 2.25
N LEU A 229 -7.66 -4.34 2.27
CA LEU A 229 -6.30 -4.75 2.62
C LEU A 229 -6.23 -5.34 4.04
N ALA A 230 -6.88 -4.71 5.01
CA ALA A 230 -6.92 -5.23 6.38
C ALA A 230 -7.54 -6.63 6.44
N GLY A 231 -8.65 -6.84 5.71
CA GLY A 231 -9.30 -8.15 5.59
C GLY A 231 -8.37 -9.20 5.02
N GLN A 232 -7.77 -8.93 3.86
CA GLN A 232 -6.84 -9.85 3.18
C GLN A 232 -5.61 -10.20 4.04
N VAL A 233 -5.11 -9.25 4.85
CA VAL A 233 -4.00 -9.49 5.77
C VAL A 233 -4.43 -10.39 6.92
N PHE A 234 -5.56 -10.10 7.57
CA PHE A 234 -6.01 -10.93 8.71
C PHE A 234 -6.48 -12.32 8.26
N GLU A 235 -7.11 -12.45 7.10
CA GLU A 235 -7.46 -13.74 6.50
C GLU A 235 -6.21 -14.61 6.30
N SER A 236 -5.17 -14.06 5.67
CA SER A 236 -3.91 -14.78 5.48
C SER A 236 -3.19 -15.14 6.78
N LEU A 237 -3.25 -14.27 7.79
CA LEU A 237 -2.73 -14.59 9.12
C LEU A 237 -3.49 -15.73 9.79
N LEU A 238 -4.81 -15.78 9.61
CA LEU A 238 -5.67 -16.83 10.14
C LEU A 238 -5.61 -18.13 9.32
N GLU A 239 -5.21 -18.10 8.05
CA GLU A 239 -4.85 -19.33 7.32
C GLU A 239 -3.65 -20.03 7.99
N ALA A 240 -2.67 -19.25 8.46
CA ALA A 240 -1.49 -19.77 9.14
C ALA A 240 -1.76 -20.12 10.63
N GLU A 241 -2.52 -19.29 11.34
CA GLU A 241 -2.89 -19.49 12.76
C GLU A 241 -4.41 -19.30 12.98
N PRO A 242 -5.27 -20.28 12.63
CA PRO A 242 -6.74 -20.10 12.63
C PRO A 242 -7.37 -19.72 13.98
N ALA A 243 -6.73 -20.09 15.08
CA ALA A 243 -7.22 -19.84 16.43
C ALA A 243 -6.61 -18.57 17.06
N ASN A 244 -5.88 -17.74 16.30
CA ASN A 244 -5.24 -16.55 16.86
C ASN A 244 -6.28 -15.52 17.32
N PRO A 245 -6.38 -15.20 18.63
CA PRO A 245 -7.45 -14.33 19.13
C PRO A 245 -7.29 -12.86 18.69
N GLN A 246 -6.05 -12.40 18.49
CA GLN A 246 -5.78 -11.03 18.10
C GLN A 246 -6.10 -10.80 16.63
N ASP A 247 -5.73 -11.74 15.76
CA ASP A 247 -6.00 -11.62 14.32
C ASP A 247 -7.49 -11.85 14.03
N SER A 248 -8.15 -12.76 14.75
CA SER A 248 -9.62 -12.92 14.71
C SER A 248 -10.33 -11.64 15.12
N PHE A 249 -9.86 -10.95 16.16
CA PHE A 249 -10.43 -9.66 16.56
C PHE A 249 -10.24 -8.60 15.48
N GLY A 250 -9.07 -8.57 14.83
CA GLY A 250 -8.79 -7.68 13.71
C GLY A 250 -9.75 -7.88 12.53
N LEU A 251 -9.93 -9.13 12.09
CA LEU A 251 -10.84 -9.48 11.01
C LEU A 251 -12.31 -9.22 11.38
N ALA A 252 -12.70 -9.49 12.63
CA ALA A 252 -14.05 -9.17 13.10
C ALA A 252 -14.37 -7.67 12.99
N LEU A 253 -13.41 -6.80 13.34
CA LEU A 253 -13.59 -5.35 13.18
C LEU A 253 -13.70 -4.93 11.71
N VAL A 254 -13.01 -5.62 10.80
CA VAL A 254 -13.21 -5.42 9.35
C VAL A 254 -14.64 -5.77 8.97
N ARG A 255 -15.11 -6.97 9.34
CA ARG A 255 -16.47 -7.47 9.04
C ARG A 255 -17.58 -6.57 9.59
N LEU A 256 -17.41 -6.07 10.82
CA LEU A 256 -18.36 -5.11 11.40
C LEU A 256 -18.42 -3.79 10.61
N ARG A 257 -17.30 -3.30 10.08
CA ARG A 257 -17.24 -2.06 9.29
C ARG A 257 -17.70 -2.23 7.84
N THR A 258 -17.69 -3.46 7.33
CA THR A 258 -18.23 -3.82 6.02
C THR A 258 -19.65 -4.38 6.10
N GLU A 259 -20.33 -4.21 7.24
CA GLU A 259 -21.72 -4.64 7.50
C GLU A 259 -21.96 -6.15 7.40
N GLN A 260 -20.90 -6.96 7.47
CA GLN A 260 -20.95 -8.43 7.51
C GLN A 260 -21.10 -8.92 8.95
N PHE A 261 -22.18 -8.53 9.62
CA PHE A 261 -22.35 -8.71 11.06
C PHE A 261 -22.36 -10.18 11.50
N VAL A 262 -23.04 -11.05 10.76
CA VAL A 262 -23.14 -12.49 11.07
C VAL A 262 -21.77 -13.17 10.99
N GLU A 263 -20.95 -12.79 10.00
CA GLU A 263 -19.60 -13.33 9.82
C GLU A 263 -18.64 -12.87 10.94
N ALA A 264 -18.89 -11.72 11.56
CA ALA A 264 -18.04 -11.20 12.64
C ALA A 264 -18.16 -12.03 13.94
N VAL A 265 -19.33 -12.61 14.21
CA VAL A 265 -19.61 -13.33 15.47
C VAL A 265 -18.65 -14.49 15.77
N PRO A 266 -18.42 -15.47 14.87
CA PRO A 266 -17.48 -16.56 15.16
C PRO A 266 -16.06 -16.04 15.42
N LEU A 267 -15.62 -15.01 14.69
CA LEU A 267 -14.31 -14.37 14.89
C LEU A 267 -14.20 -13.70 16.27
N LEU A 268 -15.27 -13.04 16.72
CA LEU A 268 -15.33 -12.44 18.05
C LEU A 268 -15.35 -13.50 19.16
N LYS A 269 -16.02 -14.64 18.94
CA LYS A 269 -15.95 -15.77 19.88
C LYS A 269 -14.53 -16.30 20.04
N THR A 270 -13.79 -16.44 18.93
CA THR A 270 -12.35 -16.79 18.97
C THR A 270 -11.54 -15.72 19.71
N ALA A 271 -11.79 -14.44 19.43
CA ALA A 271 -11.13 -13.33 20.13
C ALA A 271 -11.37 -13.34 21.65
N ALA A 272 -12.56 -13.76 22.08
CA ALA A 272 -12.95 -13.80 23.49
C ALA A 272 -12.15 -14.83 24.33
N SER A 273 -11.47 -15.78 23.68
CA SER A 273 -10.54 -16.70 24.35
C SER A 273 -9.36 -15.98 25.00
N ASN A 274 -8.96 -14.80 24.49
CA ASN A 274 -7.91 -13.97 25.09
C ASN A 274 -8.48 -13.06 26.19
N PRO A 275 -8.04 -13.19 27.46
CA PRO A 275 -8.55 -12.39 28.58
C PRO A 275 -8.46 -10.87 28.36
N LYS A 276 -7.46 -10.38 27.62
CA LYS A 276 -7.28 -8.93 27.35
C LYS A 276 -8.29 -8.38 26.34
N LEU A 277 -8.82 -9.24 25.47
CA LEU A 277 -9.78 -8.87 24.43
C LEU A 277 -11.21 -9.25 24.80
N ARG A 278 -11.39 -10.16 25.76
CA ARG A 278 -12.66 -10.76 26.14
C ARG A 278 -13.83 -9.79 26.23
N ASN A 279 -13.70 -8.74 27.04
CA ASN A 279 -14.81 -7.81 27.25
C ASN A 279 -15.15 -7.03 25.97
N LYS A 280 -14.13 -6.66 25.16
CA LYS A 280 -14.32 -6.00 23.86
C LYS A 280 -14.95 -6.93 22.83
N ALA A 281 -14.56 -8.21 22.84
CA ALA A 281 -15.09 -9.21 21.95
C ALA A 281 -16.57 -9.49 22.25
N TRP A 282 -16.93 -9.65 23.53
CA TRP A 282 -18.33 -9.79 23.95
C TRP A 282 -19.18 -8.58 23.59
N HIS A 283 -18.67 -7.37 23.82
CA HIS A 283 -19.34 -6.15 23.37
C HIS A 283 -19.56 -6.14 21.85
N GLY A 284 -18.53 -6.52 21.08
CA GLY A 284 -18.64 -6.70 19.64
C GLY A 284 -19.71 -7.71 19.22
N ILE A 285 -19.88 -8.83 19.95
CA ILE A 285 -20.90 -9.85 19.64
C ILE A 285 -22.30 -9.26 19.84
N MET A 286 -22.52 -8.54 20.95
CA MET A 286 -23.79 -7.86 21.21
C MET A 286 -24.11 -6.85 20.09
N MET A 287 -23.11 -6.07 19.68
CA MET A 287 -23.28 -5.09 18.59
C MET A 287 -23.54 -5.76 17.25
N ALA A 288 -22.86 -6.87 16.95
CA ALA A 288 -23.06 -7.62 15.71
C ALA A 288 -24.52 -8.07 15.56
N TYR A 289 -25.09 -8.71 16.59
CA TYR A 289 -26.49 -9.15 16.55
C TYR A 289 -27.48 -7.97 16.51
N LEU A 290 -27.21 -6.93 17.30
CA LEU A 290 -28.04 -5.73 17.30
C LEU A 290 -28.10 -5.07 15.92
N LEU A 291 -26.94 -4.90 15.26
CA LEU A 291 -26.85 -4.30 13.93
C LEU A 291 -27.39 -5.22 12.82
N ALA A 292 -27.35 -6.54 13.02
CA ALA A 292 -28.03 -7.50 12.16
C ALA A 292 -29.56 -7.48 12.31
N GLY A 293 -30.09 -6.79 13.33
CA GLY A 293 -31.52 -6.77 13.64
C GLY A 293 -32.03 -7.99 14.41
N ASP A 294 -31.13 -8.88 14.85
CA ASP A 294 -31.47 -10.08 15.62
C ASP A 294 -31.47 -9.76 17.13
N LEU A 295 -32.58 -9.19 17.58
CA LEU A 295 -32.74 -8.78 18.98
C LEU A 295 -32.69 -9.96 19.94
N ASP A 296 -33.16 -11.13 19.54
CA ASP A 296 -33.17 -12.32 20.40
C ASP A 296 -31.75 -12.78 20.69
N LEU A 297 -30.90 -12.89 19.66
CA LEU A 297 -29.48 -13.22 19.84
C LEU A 297 -28.70 -12.10 20.53
N ALA A 298 -29.09 -10.83 20.34
CA ALA A 298 -28.47 -9.71 21.04
C ALA A 298 -28.71 -9.78 22.55
N PHE A 299 -29.96 -10.01 22.99
CA PHE A 299 -30.29 -10.16 24.42
C PHE A 299 -29.65 -11.43 25.01
N ALA A 300 -29.68 -12.55 24.29
CA ALA A 300 -29.02 -13.79 24.74
C ALA A 300 -27.50 -13.58 24.94
N ALA A 301 -26.83 -12.88 24.03
CA ALA A 301 -25.41 -12.58 24.17
C ALA A 301 -25.10 -11.64 25.36
N MET A 302 -25.99 -10.69 25.66
CA MET A 302 -25.84 -9.80 26.83
C MET A 302 -25.98 -10.58 28.14
N GLU A 303 -26.97 -11.46 28.22
CA GLU A 303 -27.20 -12.31 29.39
C GLU A 303 -26.02 -13.23 29.63
N GLU A 304 -25.53 -13.91 28.59
CA GLU A 304 -24.36 -14.78 28.68
C GLU A 304 -23.11 -14.00 29.13
N ALA A 305 -22.90 -12.79 28.60
CA ALA A 305 -21.78 -11.94 28.99
C ALA A 305 -21.88 -11.47 30.45
N LEU A 306 -23.08 -11.21 30.97
CA LEU A 306 -23.30 -10.86 32.37
C LEU A 306 -23.05 -12.05 33.29
N GLN A 307 -23.63 -13.20 32.98
CA GLN A 307 -23.48 -14.44 33.77
C GLN A 307 -22.01 -14.86 33.88
N LYS A 308 -21.24 -14.72 32.79
CA LYS A 308 -19.80 -15.05 32.77
C LYS A 308 -18.90 -13.92 33.29
N GLY A 309 -19.46 -12.79 33.71
CA GLY A 309 -18.70 -11.64 34.24
C GLY A 309 -17.83 -10.92 33.21
N HIS A 310 -18.18 -11.01 31.93
CA HIS A 310 -17.47 -10.36 30.81
C HIS A 310 -17.95 -8.93 30.54
N THR A 311 -19.11 -8.57 31.11
CA THR A 311 -19.62 -7.20 31.17
C THR A 311 -20.28 -6.96 32.52
N GLN A 312 -20.66 -5.70 32.79
CA GLN A 312 -21.39 -5.30 33.98
C GLN A 312 -22.63 -4.52 33.58
N ARG A 313 -23.71 -4.65 34.35
CA ARG A 313 -24.98 -3.92 34.12
C ARG A 313 -24.76 -2.41 34.04
N ASN A 314 -23.87 -1.85 34.86
CA ASN A 314 -23.53 -0.42 34.82
C ASN A 314 -22.87 0.00 33.50
N PHE A 315 -22.03 -0.86 32.92
CA PHE A 315 -21.44 -0.62 31.61
C PHE A 315 -22.51 -0.60 30.52
N LEU A 316 -23.40 -1.61 30.50
CA LEU A 316 -24.51 -1.69 29.55
C LEU A 316 -25.46 -0.48 29.66
N ARG A 317 -25.80 -0.04 30.88
CA ARG A 317 -26.62 1.17 31.12
C ARG A 317 -25.95 2.45 30.61
N GLY A 318 -24.63 2.53 30.67
CA GLY A 318 -23.85 3.68 30.19
C GLY A 318 -23.70 3.72 28.67
N ASP A 319 -23.84 2.58 28.00
CA ASP A 319 -23.64 2.47 26.56
C ASP A 319 -24.72 3.23 25.78
N ARG A 320 -24.27 4.09 24.86
CA ARG A 320 -25.14 4.92 24.02
C ARG A 320 -25.71 4.12 22.87
N ASP A 321 -24.98 3.13 22.38
CA ASP A 321 -25.40 2.30 21.23
C ASP A 321 -26.53 1.35 21.65
N LEU A 322 -26.65 1.05 22.94
CA LEU A 322 -27.71 0.26 23.54
C LEU A 322 -28.97 1.06 23.91
N LYS A 323 -28.99 2.38 23.69
CA LYS A 323 -30.18 3.21 24.00
C LYS A 323 -31.48 2.70 23.35
N PRO A 324 -31.50 2.26 22.08
CA PRO A 324 -32.72 1.76 21.45
C PRO A 324 -33.36 0.58 22.21
N LEU A 325 -32.54 -0.26 22.84
CA LEU A 325 -33.00 -1.45 23.56
C LEU A 325 -33.68 -1.15 24.89
N ARG A 326 -33.51 0.05 25.45
CA ARG A 326 -34.02 0.39 26.80
C ARG A 326 -35.54 0.39 26.90
N SER A 327 -36.21 0.49 25.76
CA SER A 327 -37.67 0.42 25.64
C SER A 327 -38.22 -1.00 25.54
N ASP A 328 -37.36 -1.98 25.21
CA ASP A 328 -37.74 -3.40 25.14
C ASP A 328 -37.96 -3.94 26.57
N PRO A 329 -39.07 -4.65 26.86
CA PRO A 329 -39.32 -5.20 28.19
C PRO A 329 -38.17 -6.06 28.72
N ARG A 330 -37.51 -6.83 27.85
CA ARG A 330 -36.38 -7.71 28.22
C ARG A 330 -35.20 -6.95 28.79
N TRP A 331 -35.04 -5.66 28.43
CA TRP A 331 -34.01 -4.81 29.00
C TRP A 331 -34.20 -4.61 30.50
N GLN A 332 -35.43 -4.40 30.94
CA GLN A 332 -35.70 -4.19 32.37
C GLN A 332 -35.38 -5.45 33.16
N ASP A 333 -35.79 -6.61 32.66
CA ASP A 333 -35.51 -7.91 33.29
C ASP A 333 -34.01 -8.18 33.37
N LEU A 334 -33.28 -7.97 32.27
CA LEU A 334 -31.82 -8.14 32.21
C LEU A 334 -31.08 -7.21 33.20
N MET A 335 -31.62 -6.01 33.45
CA MET A 335 -31.02 -5.01 34.33
C MET A 335 -31.37 -5.17 35.81
N GLN A 336 -32.28 -6.07 36.17
CA GLN A 336 -32.56 -6.41 37.56
C GLN A 336 -31.40 -7.22 38.16
N GLU A 337 -31.07 -6.97 39.43
CA GLU A 337 -30.13 -7.82 40.17
C GLU A 337 -30.89 -9.09 40.59
N GLU A 338 -30.39 -10.27 40.20
CA GLU A 338 -30.85 -11.50 40.83
C GLU A 338 -30.45 -11.44 42.31
N SER A 339 -31.44 -11.41 43.20
CA SER A 339 -31.23 -11.45 44.64
C SER A 339 -30.82 -12.86 45.09
N THR A 340 -29.67 -13.36 44.67
CA THR A 340 -29.08 -14.55 45.31
C THR A 340 -28.26 -14.11 46.52
N LYS A 341 -28.94 -13.86 47.63
CA LYS A 341 -28.31 -14.02 48.94
C LYS A 341 -28.19 -15.54 49.19
N PRO A 342 -27.01 -16.08 49.54
CA PRO A 342 -26.96 -17.39 50.14
C PRO A 342 -27.61 -17.29 51.53
N ASP A 343 -28.62 -18.13 51.78
CA ASP A 343 -29.15 -18.33 53.13
C ASP A 343 -28.00 -18.76 54.06
N LYS A 344 -28.00 -18.15 55.24
CA LYS A 344 -26.95 -18.24 56.26
C LYS A 344 -26.76 -19.62 56.84
#